data_AF-A0A800F824-F1
#
_entry.id   AF-A0A800F824-F1
#
_cell.length_a   1.000
_cell.length_b   1.000
_cell.length_c   1.000
_cell.angle_alpha   90.00
_cell.angle_beta   90.00
_cell.angle_gamma   90.00
#
_symmetry.space_group_name_H-M   'P 1'
#
loop_
_entity.id
_entity.type
_entity.pdbx_description
1 polymer ?
#
loop_
_entity_poly.entity_id
_entity_poly.type
_entity_poly.pdbx_seq_one_letter_code
_entity_poly.pdbx_strand_id
1 'polypeptide(L)'
;MDDVHEFRAPQTMTPGELGDSLARLVWESFSDFVSREDVETPLPDVDTLTDEVGAAHRTAEEALIFFMWAHTRGAQLAFLGRAPDQRIREGLDALHRAVFEDMVEHGTPESQLPLFEQRVAARYAEYHQAAAESDGLLGKAVSRHLKGEEPIGEALPDAIRERAVAVANPLKDFLEDVELIEA
;
A
#
# COMPACT_ATOMS: atom_id res chain seq x y z
N MET A 1 -8.91 1.34 -37.99
CA MET A 1 -8.52 2.55 -37.25
C MET A 1 -8.46 2.10 -35.83
N ASP A 2 -7.27 1.76 -35.36
CA ASP A 2 -7.02 1.48 -33.96
C ASP A 2 -6.82 2.84 -33.28
N ASP A 3 -7.86 3.34 -32.62
CA ASP A 3 -7.71 4.37 -31.60
C ASP A 3 -7.03 3.71 -30.40
N VAL A 4 -5.70 3.62 -30.46
CA VAL A 4 -4.89 3.40 -29.26
C VAL A 4 -5.00 4.69 -28.47
N HIS A 5 -5.97 4.76 -27.55
CA HIS A 5 -5.98 5.79 -26.53
C HIS A 5 -4.68 5.64 -25.73
N GLU A 6 -3.65 6.43 -26.06
CA GLU A 6 -2.50 6.64 -25.18
C GLU A 6 -3.06 7.00 -23.80
N PHE A 7 -2.81 6.14 -22.82
CA PHE A 7 -3.11 6.46 -21.43
C PHE A 7 -2.37 7.76 -21.08
N ARG A 8 -3.13 8.85 -20.92
CA ARG A 8 -2.60 10.10 -20.41
C ARG A 8 -2.97 10.19 -18.94
N ALA A 9 -1.94 10.20 -18.10
CA ALA A 9 -2.14 10.56 -16.69
C ALA A 9 -2.88 11.92 -16.64
N PRO A 10 -3.86 12.06 -15.75
CA PRO A 10 -4.58 13.31 -15.60
C PRO A 10 -3.60 14.43 -15.21
N GLN A 11 -3.71 15.60 -15.83
CA GLN A 11 -2.80 16.72 -15.55
C GLN A 11 -3.05 17.34 -14.18
N THR A 12 -4.26 17.17 -13.65
CA THR A 12 -4.68 17.69 -12.36
C THR A 12 -5.52 16.65 -11.62
N MET A 13 -5.45 16.65 -10.30
CA MET A 13 -6.35 15.88 -9.44
C MET A 13 -6.79 16.73 -8.26
N THR A 14 -8.04 16.56 -7.84
CA THR A 14 -8.52 16.95 -6.51
C THR A 14 -8.04 15.93 -5.45
N PRO A 15 -8.07 16.26 -4.15
CA PRO A 15 -7.73 15.30 -3.10
C PRO A 15 -8.61 14.04 -3.14
N GLY A 16 -9.89 14.17 -3.48
CA GLY A 16 -10.80 13.02 -3.63
C GLY A 16 -10.37 12.10 -4.78
N GLU A 17 -10.09 12.65 -5.95
CA GLU A 17 -9.63 11.87 -7.11
C GLU A 17 -8.28 11.19 -6.86
N LEU A 18 -7.38 11.85 -6.12
CA LEU A 18 -6.13 11.26 -5.65
C LEU A 18 -6.43 10.07 -4.73
N GLY A 19 -7.30 10.23 -3.75
CA GLY A 19 -7.70 9.17 -2.82
C GLY A 19 -8.26 7.94 -3.54
N ASP A 20 -9.22 8.13 -4.44
CA ASP A 20 -9.84 7.05 -5.22
C ASP A 20 -8.82 6.34 -6.13
N SER A 21 -7.91 7.09 -6.74
CA SER A 21 -6.87 6.53 -7.59
C SER A 21 -5.87 5.72 -6.78
N LEU A 22 -5.43 6.22 -5.63
CA LEU A 22 -4.54 5.49 -4.73
C LEU A 22 -5.21 4.23 -4.18
N ALA A 23 -6.49 4.28 -3.82
CA ALA A 23 -7.22 3.13 -3.31
C ALA A 23 -7.27 2.00 -4.35
N ARG A 24 -7.51 2.35 -5.62
CA ARG A 24 -7.45 1.39 -6.73
C ARG A 24 -6.08 0.74 -6.85
N LEU A 25 -5.00 1.53 -6.83
CA LEU A 25 -3.62 1.03 -6.92
C LEU A 25 -3.24 0.14 -5.73
N VAL A 26 -3.73 0.46 -4.53
CA VAL A 26 -3.59 -0.40 -3.34
C VAL A 26 -4.23 -1.76 -3.60
N TRP A 27 -5.47 -1.79 -4.10
CA TRP A 27 -6.18 -3.03 -4.39
C TRP A 27 -5.57 -3.84 -5.53
N GLU A 28 -5.09 -3.19 -6.58
CA GLU A 28 -4.33 -3.84 -7.66
C GLU A 28 -3.07 -4.50 -7.09
N SER A 29 -2.24 -3.75 -6.37
CA SER A 29 -1.00 -4.27 -5.77
C SER A 29 -1.25 -5.41 -4.77
N PHE A 30 -2.31 -5.29 -3.96
CA PHE A 30 -2.73 -6.32 -3.02
C PHE A 30 -3.25 -7.57 -3.73
N SER A 31 -4.08 -7.40 -4.77
CA SER A 31 -4.64 -8.51 -5.54
C SER A 31 -3.54 -9.25 -6.28
N ASP A 32 -2.58 -8.56 -6.86
CA ASP A 32 -1.41 -9.16 -7.52
C ASP A 32 -0.55 -9.95 -6.53
N PHE A 33 -0.39 -9.42 -5.33
CA PHE A 33 0.32 -10.10 -4.23
C PHE A 33 -0.39 -11.39 -3.81
N VAL A 34 -1.72 -11.37 -3.68
CA VAL A 34 -2.51 -12.53 -3.24
C VAL A 34 -2.69 -13.56 -4.36
N SER A 35 -2.82 -13.12 -5.61
CA SER A 35 -3.26 -13.96 -6.74
C SER A 35 -2.17 -14.86 -7.31
N ARG A 36 -0.91 -14.76 -6.86
CA ARG A 36 0.25 -15.59 -7.28
C ARG A 36 0.62 -15.54 -8.77
N GLU A 37 -0.22 -15.01 -9.66
CA GLU A 37 -0.10 -15.20 -11.12
C GLU A 37 0.74 -14.16 -11.87
N ASP A 38 1.13 -13.02 -11.29
CA ASP A 38 1.88 -12.00 -12.04
C ASP A 38 2.86 -11.20 -11.16
N VAL A 39 3.81 -11.92 -10.55
CA VAL A 39 4.85 -11.28 -9.75
C VAL A 39 6.22 -11.64 -10.30
N GLU A 40 6.95 -10.62 -10.76
CA GLU A 40 8.34 -10.74 -11.25
C GLU A 40 9.31 -11.34 -10.20
N THR A 41 9.03 -11.13 -8.90
CA THR A 41 9.71 -11.74 -7.74
C THR A 41 8.73 -12.37 -6.73
N PRO A 42 8.43 -13.68 -6.83
CA PRO A 42 7.60 -14.38 -5.83
C PRO A 42 8.19 -14.25 -4.42
N LEU A 43 7.35 -13.99 -3.41
CA LEU A 43 7.84 -13.88 -2.04
C LEU A 43 8.17 -15.28 -1.48
N PRO A 44 9.40 -15.52 -1.00
CA PRO A 44 9.76 -16.79 -0.39
C PRO A 44 9.02 -16.98 0.94
N ASP A 45 8.61 -18.22 1.24
CA ASP A 45 7.95 -18.67 2.48
C ASP A 45 6.56 -18.08 2.80
N VAL A 46 5.98 -17.25 1.94
CA VAL A 46 4.54 -16.90 2.05
C VAL A 46 3.67 -18.15 1.87
N ASP A 47 4.18 -19.14 1.13
CA ASP A 47 3.58 -20.47 0.94
C ASP A 47 3.44 -21.31 2.22
N THR A 48 4.17 -20.94 3.29
CA THR A 48 4.12 -21.62 4.59
C THR A 48 3.33 -20.85 5.65
N LEU A 49 2.68 -19.74 5.30
CA LEU A 49 1.83 -19.00 6.22
C LEU A 49 0.64 -19.90 6.59
N THR A 50 0.72 -20.40 7.82
CA THR A 50 -0.07 -21.49 8.38
C THR A 50 -1.53 -21.50 7.91
N ASP A 51 -2.00 -22.64 7.43
CA ASP A 51 -3.36 -22.96 6.93
C ASP A 51 -4.47 -22.86 8.01
N GLU A 52 -4.23 -22.17 9.12
CA GLU A 52 -5.27 -21.81 10.06
C GLU A 52 -6.05 -20.62 9.50
N VAL A 53 -7.37 -20.76 9.33
CA VAL A 53 -8.28 -19.74 8.76
C VAL A 53 -8.08 -18.36 9.39
N GLY A 54 -7.73 -18.28 10.69
CA GLY A 54 -7.42 -17.04 11.38
C GLY A 54 -6.02 -16.45 11.11
N ALA A 55 -5.03 -17.29 10.80
CA ALA A 55 -3.69 -16.86 10.42
C ALA A 55 -3.68 -16.30 8.99
N ALA A 56 -4.35 -16.98 8.05
CA ALA A 56 -4.49 -16.50 6.68
C ALA A 56 -5.20 -15.14 6.59
N HIS A 57 -6.27 -14.95 7.38
CA HIS A 57 -6.98 -13.67 7.45
C HIS A 57 -6.08 -12.55 8.00
N ARG A 58 -5.33 -12.84 9.08
CA ARG A 58 -4.39 -11.88 9.65
C ARG A 58 -3.29 -11.50 8.65
N THR A 59 -2.71 -12.48 7.95
CA THR A 59 -1.70 -12.22 6.92
C THR A 59 -2.24 -11.31 5.81
N ALA A 60 -3.47 -11.53 5.34
CA ALA A 60 -4.09 -10.69 4.33
C ALA A 60 -4.26 -9.24 4.82
N GLU A 61 -4.71 -9.05 6.07
CA GLU A 61 -4.80 -7.72 6.68
C GLU A 61 -3.43 -7.04 6.81
N GLU A 62 -2.39 -7.76 7.22
CA GLU A 62 -1.03 -7.22 7.33
C GLU A 62 -0.44 -6.84 5.96
N ALA A 63 -0.72 -7.64 4.92
CA ALA A 63 -0.36 -7.32 3.54
C ALA A 63 -1.10 -6.07 3.04
N LEU A 64 -2.41 -5.96 3.29
CA LEU A 64 -3.18 -4.77 2.94
C LEU A 64 -2.63 -3.52 3.64
N ILE A 65 -2.35 -3.60 4.95
CA ILE A 65 -1.75 -2.50 5.71
C ILE A 65 -0.41 -2.06 5.09
N PHE A 66 0.43 -3.02 4.69
CA PHE A 66 1.69 -2.73 4.00
C PHE A 66 1.47 -1.97 2.68
N PHE A 67 0.55 -2.42 1.82
CA PHE A 67 0.29 -1.74 0.55
C PHE A 67 -0.31 -0.35 0.74
N MET A 68 -1.23 -0.18 1.69
CA MET A 68 -1.75 1.14 2.05
C MET A 68 -0.62 2.07 2.49
N TRP A 69 0.31 1.58 3.33
CA TRP A 69 1.47 2.35 3.78
C TRP A 69 2.40 2.72 2.61
N ALA A 70 2.70 1.76 1.73
CA ALA A 70 3.59 1.97 0.60
C ALA A 70 3.06 3.05 -0.36
N HIS A 71 1.76 3.02 -0.67
CA HIS A 71 1.11 4.03 -1.50
C HIS A 71 1.01 5.38 -0.80
N THR A 72 0.71 5.40 0.49
CA THR A 72 0.74 6.63 1.31
C THR A 72 2.13 7.28 1.24
N ARG A 73 3.19 6.51 1.48
CA ARG A 73 4.57 6.99 1.46
C ARG A 73 4.98 7.45 0.06
N GLY A 74 4.64 6.70 -0.98
CA GLY A 74 4.93 7.07 -2.36
C GLY A 74 4.27 8.38 -2.77
N ALA A 75 2.98 8.56 -2.45
CA ALA A 75 2.27 9.81 -2.71
C ALA A 75 2.87 11.00 -1.95
N GLN A 76 3.21 10.83 -0.66
CA GLN A 76 3.90 11.87 0.12
C GLN A 76 5.22 12.29 -0.52
N LEU A 77 6.03 11.33 -0.98
CA LEU A 77 7.30 11.60 -1.64
C LEU A 77 7.12 12.27 -3.00
N ALA A 78 6.11 11.85 -3.78
CA ALA A 78 5.83 12.42 -5.09
C ALA A 78 5.37 13.89 -5.04
N PHE A 79 4.61 14.27 -4.00
CA PHE A 79 4.11 15.63 -3.83
C PHE A 79 4.93 16.53 -2.90
N LEU A 80 6.00 16.01 -2.29
CA LEU A 80 6.83 16.76 -1.35
C LEU A 80 7.36 18.04 -2.01
N GLY A 81 6.97 19.20 -1.46
CA GLY A 81 7.35 20.52 -1.99
C GLY A 81 6.63 20.94 -3.28
N ARG A 82 5.75 20.09 -3.84
CA ARG A 82 4.95 20.35 -5.04
C ARG A 82 3.49 20.69 -4.74
N ALA A 83 2.96 20.26 -3.59
CA ALA A 83 1.63 20.59 -3.12
C ALA A 83 1.63 20.97 -1.63
N PRO A 84 0.64 21.75 -1.14
CA PRO A 84 0.51 22.03 0.28
C PRO A 84 0.22 20.76 1.09
N ASP A 85 0.87 20.64 2.26
CA ASP A 85 0.75 19.49 3.16
C ASP A 85 -0.71 19.13 3.50
N GLN A 86 -1.57 20.14 3.65
CA GLN A 86 -2.99 19.93 3.93
C GLN A 86 -3.70 19.19 2.79
N ARG A 87 -3.42 19.52 1.53
CA ARG A 87 -4.07 18.87 0.38
C ARG A 87 -3.59 17.43 0.23
N ILE A 88 -2.30 17.20 0.45
CA ILE A 88 -1.73 15.85 0.47
C ILE A 88 -2.44 15.03 1.54
N ARG A 89 -2.58 15.59 2.76
CA ARG A 89 -3.30 14.93 3.86
C ARG A 89 -4.75 14.60 3.50
N GLU A 90 -5.50 15.55 2.94
CA GLU A 90 -6.90 15.32 2.53
C GLU A 90 -7.02 14.17 1.52
N GLY A 91 -6.07 14.06 0.58
CA GLY A 91 -6.06 12.97 -0.40
C GLY A 91 -5.68 11.62 0.21
N LEU A 92 -4.77 11.61 1.18
CA LEU A 92 -4.44 10.41 1.93
C LEU A 92 -5.62 9.97 2.81
N ASP A 93 -6.28 10.89 3.52
CA ASP A 93 -7.48 10.61 4.30
C ASP A 93 -8.61 10.05 3.41
N ALA A 94 -8.72 10.51 2.14
CA ALA A 94 -9.64 9.96 1.15
C ALA A 94 -9.24 8.54 0.70
N LEU A 95 -7.95 8.25 0.50
CA LEU A 95 -7.44 6.90 0.24
C LEU A 95 -7.85 5.93 1.35
N HIS A 96 -7.59 6.25 2.62
CA HIS A 96 -7.93 5.36 3.74
C HIS A 96 -9.42 5.10 3.80
N ARG A 97 -10.23 6.16 3.62
CA ARG A 97 -11.68 6.06 3.60
C ARG A 97 -12.18 5.12 2.50
N ALA A 98 -11.72 5.31 1.26
CA ALA A 98 -12.13 4.49 0.13
C ALA A 98 -11.79 3.00 0.33
N VAL A 99 -10.61 2.70 0.89
CA VAL A 99 -10.23 1.31 1.23
C VAL A 99 -11.14 0.73 2.30
N PHE A 100 -11.44 1.48 3.38
CA PHE A 100 -12.30 0.97 4.46
C PHE A 100 -13.75 0.81 4.04
N GLU A 101 -14.28 1.72 3.21
CA GLU A 101 -15.61 1.62 2.62
C GLU A 101 -15.71 0.37 1.74
N ASP A 102 -14.72 0.14 0.88
CA ASP A 102 -14.67 -1.05 0.01
C ASP A 102 -14.56 -2.36 0.81
N MET A 103 -13.77 -2.38 1.89
CA MET A 103 -13.71 -3.53 2.80
C MET A 103 -15.08 -3.88 3.38
N VAL A 104 -15.87 -2.88 3.80
CA VAL A 104 -17.22 -3.08 4.35
C VAL A 104 -18.18 -3.55 3.26
N GLU A 105 -18.15 -2.92 2.09
CA GLU A 105 -18.96 -3.29 0.93
C GLU A 105 -18.75 -4.77 0.56
N HIS A 106 -17.52 -5.26 0.69
CA HIS A 106 -17.14 -6.64 0.37
C HIS A 106 -17.15 -7.60 1.57
N GLY A 107 -17.82 -7.22 2.67
CA GLY A 107 -18.22 -8.16 3.72
C GLY A 107 -17.39 -8.11 5.00
N THR A 108 -16.47 -7.17 5.16
CA THR A 108 -15.84 -6.87 6.45
C THR A 108 -16.89 -6.25 7.38
N PRO A 109 -17.15 -6.80 8.59
CA PRO A 109 -18.09 -6.18 9.51
C PRO A 109 -17.62 -4.78 9.95
N GLU A 110 -18.48 -3.76 9.86
CA GLU A 110 -18.17 -2.39 10.31
C GLU A 110 -17.64 -2.34 11.75
N SER A 111 -18.12 -3.24 12.61
CA SER A 111 -17.66 -3.33 14.02
C SER A 111 -16.20 -3.73 14.18
N GLN A 112 -15.55 -4.25 13.12
CA GLN A 112 -14.13 -4.60 13.11
C GLN A 112 -13.23 -3.47 12.61
N LEU A 113 -13.78 -2.46 11.89
CA LEU A 113 -12.99 -1.34 11.36
C LEU A 113 -12.16 -0.61 12.42
N PRO A 114 -12.68 -0.27 13.62
CA PRO A 114 -11.87 0.42 14.62
C PRO A 114 -10.62 -0.35 15.07
N LEU A 115 -10.68 -1.69 15.07
CA LEU A 115 -9.52 -2.52 15.40
C LEU A 115 -8.53 -2.62 14.23
N PHE A 116 -9.03 -2.61 12.99
CA PHE A 116 -8.18 -2.54 11.81
C PHE A 116 -7.45 -1.19 11.73
N GLU A 117 -8.15 -0.07 11.94
CA GLU A 117 -7.57 1.28 11.99
C GLU A 117 -6.46 1.40 13.05
N GLN A 118 -6.67 0.84 14.25
CA GLN A 118 -5.64 0.82 15.30
C GLN A 118 -4.38 0.07 14.85
N ARG A 119 -4.54 -1.05 14.12
CA ARG A 119 -3.42 -1.80 13.55
C ARG A 119 -2.73 -1.00 12.46
N VAL A 120 -3.47 -0.37 11.55
CA VAL A 120 -2.94 0.54 10.52
C VAL A 120 -2.05 1.60 11.18
N ALA A 121 -2.56 2.30 12.19
CA ALA A 121 -1.80 3.35 12.89
C ALA A 121 -0.52 2.82 13.55
N ALA A 122 -0.60 1.67 14.25
CA ALA A 122 0.56 1.05 14.88
C ALA A 122 1.63 0.63 13.86
N ARG A 123 1.22 0.01 12.75
CA ARG A 123 2.12 -0.41 11.67
C ARG A 123 2.73 0.77 10.95
N TYR A 124 1.97 1.82 10.69
CA TYR A 124 2.50 3.03 10.03
C TYR A 124 3.61 3.67 10.84
N ALA A 125 3.44 3.78 12.17
CA ALA A 125 4.47 4.31 13.04
C ALA A 125 5.77 3.48 12.95
N GLU A 126 5.65 2.15 13.03
CA GLU A 126 6.79 1.23 12.91
C GLU A 126 7.46 1.30 11.53
N TYR A 127 6.68 1.25 10.45
CA TYR A 127 7.20 1.27 9.08
C TYR A 127 7.85 2.60 8.72
N HIS A 128 7.28 3.74 9.14
CA HIS A 128 7.92 5.03 8.96
C HIS A 128 9.25 5.13 9.72
N GLN A 129 9.31 4.66 10.98
CA GLN A 129 10.54 4.64 11.73
C GLN A 129 11.59 3.74 11.05
N ALA A 130 11.21 2.52 10.68
CA ALA A 130 12.09 1.56 10.04
C ALA A 130 12.63 2.08 8.69
N ALA A 131 11.75 2.62 7.84
CA ALA A 131 12.13 3.17 6.54
C ALA A 131 12.97 4.45 6.63
N ALA A 132 12.83 5.23 7.72
CA ALA A 132 13.71 6.38 7.96
C ALA A 132 15.14 5.95 8.30
N GLU A 133 15.32 4.76 8.88
CA GLU A 133 16.64 4.20 9.21
C GLU A 133 17.25 3.43 8.03
N SER A 134 16.50 2.49 7.43
CA SER A 134 16.89 1.81 6.18
C SER A 134 15.77 0.98 5.57
N ASP A 135 15.81 0.79 4.25
CA ASP A 135 14.89 -0.10 3.54
C ASP A 135 14.99 -1.57 4.03
N GLY A 136 16.15 -1.99 4.51
CA GLY A 136 16.33 -3.32 5.10
C GLY A 136 15.57 -3.50 6.41
N LEU A 137 15.51 -2.46 7.25
CA LEU A 137 14.73 -2.49 8.49
C LEU A 137 13.22 -2.49 8.22
N LEU A 138 12.78 -1.76 7.19
CA LEU A 138 11.40 -1.83 6.71
C LEU A 138 11.04 -3.25 6.29
N GLY A 139 11.87 -3.89 5.44
CA GLY A 139 11.66 -5.25 4.99
C GLY A 139 11.51 -6.24 6.16
N LYS A 140 12.35 -6.10 7.19
CA LYS A 140 12.27 -6.92 8.41
C LYS A 140 11.00 -6.68 9.22
N ALA A 141 10.61 -5.42 9.42
CA ALA A 141 9.40 -5.07 10.17
C ALA A 141 8.14 -5.63 9.52
N VAL A 142 8.00 -5.46 8.21
CA VAL A 142 6.86 -6.00 7.44
C VAL A 142 6.86 -7.52 7.46
N SER A 143 8.02 -8.15 7.23
CA SER A 143 8.15 -9.62 7.24
C SER A 143 7.72 -10.23 8.58
N ARG A 144 8.04 -9.56 9.68
CA ARG A 144 7.65 -10.00 11.03
C ARG A 144 6.13 -10.07 11.18
N HIS A 145 5.41 -9.07 10.69
CA HIS A 145 3.95 -9.03 10.80
C HIS A 145 3.27 -10.00 9.83
N LEU A 146 3.83 -10.15 8.63
CA LEU A 146 3.33 -11.14 7.66
C LEU A 146 3.45 -12.58 8.16
N LYS A 147 4.59 -12.94 8.78
CA LYS A 147 4.84 -14.28 9.35
C LYS A 147 4.26 -14.46 10.75
N GLY A 148 4.05 -13.37 11.50
CA GLY A 148 3.70 -13.42 12.92
C GLY A 148 4.88 -13.73 13.85
N GLU A 149 6.09 -13.84 13.31
CA GLU A 149 7.34 -14.14 14.03
C GLU A 149 8.54 -13.51 13.32
N GLU A 150 9.71 -13.49 13.96
CA GLU A 150 10.91 -12.91 13.37
C GLU A 150 11.35 -13.71 12.12
N PRO A 151 11.58 -13.05 10.96
CA PRO A 151 11.96 -13.76 9.75
C PRO A 151 13.31 -14.47 9.92
N ILE A 152 13.37 -15.72 9.48
CA ILE A 152 14.63 -16.48 9.38
C ILE A 152 15.31 -16.11 8.05
N GLY A 153 16.48 -15.46 8.14
CA GLY A 153 17.25 -15.03 6.97
C GLY A 153 16.74 -13.73 6.33
N GLU A 154 17.34 -13.34 5.21
CA GLU A 154 17.09 -12.04 4.56
C GLU A 154 16.18 -12.14 3.31
N ALA A 155 15.84 -13.35 2.86
CA ALA A 155 15.14 -13.56 1.59
C ALA A 155 13.75 -12.89 1.52
N LEU A 156 12.92 -13.07 2.56
CA LEU A 156 11.62 -12.40 2.63
C LEU A 156 11.75 -10.87 2.85
N PRO A 157 12.57 -10.38 3.81
CA PRO A 157 12.86 -8.95 3.93
C PRO A 157 13.33 -8.29 2.63
N ASP A 158 14.22 -8.94 1.89
CA ASP A 158 14.74 -8.45 0.60
C ASP A 158 13.63 -8.36 -0.46
N ALA A 159 12.79 -9.39 -0.55
CA ALA A 159 11.69 -9.42 -1.51
C ALA A 159 10.58 -8.41 -1.16
N ILE A 160 10.32 -8.15 0.12
CA ILE A 160 9.43 -7.06 0.56
C ILE A 160 10.01 -5.69 0.22
N ARG A 161 11.33 -5.49 0.40
CA ARG A 161 12.00 -4.25 -0.03
C ARG A 161 11.82 -4.03 -1.53
N GLU A 162 12.11 -5.06 -2.34
CA GLU A 162 11.93 -4.98 -3.79
C GLU A 162 10.49 -4.64 -4.16
N ARG A 163 9.52 -5.22 -3.46
CA ARG A 163 8.11 -4.88 -3.66
C ARG A 163 7.79 -3.43 -3.31
N ALA A 164 8.31 -2.91 -2.20
CA ALA A 164 8.10 -1.51 -1.83
C ALA A 164 8.61 -0.55 -2.91
N VAL A 165 9.76 -0.88 -3.52
CA VAL A 165 10.33 -0.13 -4.67
C VAL A 165 9.46 -0.28 -5.91
N ALA A 166 9.00 -1.49 -6.22
CA ALA A 166 8.14 -1.77 -7.37
C ALA A 166 6.77 -1.08 -7.28
N VAL A 167 6.29 -0.77 -6.08
CA VAL A 167 5.09 0.06 -5.86
C VAL A 167 5.42 1.55 -5.95
N ALA A 168 6.50 1.98 -5.30
CA ALA A 168 6.83 3.40 -5.18
C ALA A 168 7.26 4.05 -6.50
N ASN A 169 8.00 3.33 -7.35
CA ASN A 169 8.52 3.91 -8.61
C ASN A 169 7.40 4.19 -9.63
N PRO A 170 6.52 3.25 -10.00
CA PRO A 170 5.41 3.54 -10.90
C PRO A 170 4.46 4.61 -10.35
N LEU A 171 4.22 4.59 -9.03
CA LEU A 171 3.39 5.61 -8.39
C LEU A 171 4.02 7.00 -8.48
N LYS A 172 5.34 7.11 -8.27
CA LYS A 172 6.07 8.36 -8.45
C LYS A 172 5.95 8.86 -9.89
N ASP A 173 6.20 8.00 -10.87
CA ASP A 173 6.15 8.35 -12.29
C ASP A 173 4.72 8.78 -12.68
N PHE A 174 3.69 8.09 -12.18
CA PHE A 174 2.29 8.46 -12.39
C PHE A 174 1.95 9.84 -11.82
N LEU A 175 2.49 10.20 -10.66
CA LEU A 175 2.21 11.46 -9.96
C LEU A 175 3.18 12.60 -10.31
N GLU A 176 4.24 12.35 -11.09
CA GLU A 176 5.31 13.32 -11.38
C GLU A 176 4.79 14.54 -12.15
N ASP A 177 3.80 14.36 -13.01
CA ASP A 177 3.21 15.43 -13.81
C ASP A 177 1.82 15.89 -13.33
N VAL A 178 1.30 15.27 -12.27
CA VAL A 178 -0.01 15.61 -11.70
C VAL A 178 0.12 16.84 -10.79
N GLU A 179 -0.71 17.86 -11.02
CA GLU A 179 -0.91 18.97 -10.09
C GLU A 179 -2.08 18.69 -9.14
N LEU A 180 -1.84 18.77 -7.83
CA LEU A 180 -2.89 18.61 -6.81
C LEU A 180 -3.62 19.94 -6.56
N ILE A 181 -4.82 20.05 -7.11
CA ILE A 181 -5.68 21.24 -7.07
C ILE A 181 -6.70 21.17 -5.93
N GLU A 182 -7.42 22.26 -5.69
CA GLU A 182 -8.52 22.30 -4.73
C GLU A 182 -9.77 21.58 -5.28
N ALA A 183 -10.62 21.08 -4.39
CA ALA A 183 -11.89 20.43 -4.73
C ALA A 183 -12.97 21.41 -5.18
#